data_AF-A0AA48M6T1-F1
#
_entry.id   AF-A0AA48M6T1-F1
#
_cell.length_a   1.000
_cell.length_b   1.000
_cell.length_c   1.000
_cell.angle_alpha   90.00
_cell.angle_beta   90.00
_cell.angle_gamma   90.00
#
_symmetry.space_group_name_H-M   'P 1'
#
loop_
_entity.id
_entity.type
_entity.pdbx_description
1 polymer ?
#
loop_
_entity_poly.entity_id
_entity_poly.type
_entity_poly.pdbx_seq_one_letter_code
_entity_poly.pdbx_strand_id
1 'polypeptide(L)' 'MGMIIVSIFFLGWLVITGYIAINPVGYWELFGKWQANRYPSKQYFFMLRVFGIIGFLLPFLYIISQIFD' A
#
# COMPACT_ATOMS: atom_id res chain seq x y z
N MET A 1 -24.60 -6.86 -1.32
CA MET A 1 -23.58 -6.84 -2.40
C MET A 1 -22.59 -5.68 -2.26
N GLY A 2 -23.04 -4.42 -2.09
CA GLY A 2 -22.14 -3.26 -1.98
C GLY A 2 -21.08 -3.38 -0.87
N MET A 3 -21.48 -3.78 0.35
CA MET A 3 -20.57 -3.94 1.48
C MET A 3 -19.45 -4.97 1.23
N ILE A 4 -19.76 -6.08 0.53
CA ILE A 4 -18.79 -7.14 0.25
C ILE A 4 -17.70 -6.62 -0.70
N ILE A 5 -18.10 -5.88 -1.75
CA ILE A 5 -17.17 -5.28 -2.72
C ILE A 5 -16.24 -4.29 -2.02
N VAL A 6 -16.80 -3.45 -1.13
CA VAL A 6 -16.04 -2.46 -0.35
C VAL A 6 -15.01 -3.16 0.55
N SER A 7 -15.40 -4.23 1.26
CA SER A 7 -14.46 -4.99 2.11
C SER A 7 -13.34 -5.66 1.30
N ILE A 8 -13.65 -6.25 0.14
CA ILE A 8 -12.62 -6.84 -0.75
C ILE A 8 -11.63 -5.76 -1.23
N PHE A 9 -12.15 -4.59 -1.60
CA PHE A 9 -11.32 -3.47 -2.02
C PHE A 9 -10.35 -3.03 -0.90
N PHE A 10 -10.85 -2.84 0.32
CA PHE A 10 -10.01 -2.44 1.46
C PHE A 10 -8.98 -3.52 1.83
N LEU A 11 -9.32 -4.81 1.72
CA LEU A 11 -8.36 -5.90 1.92
C LEU A 11 -7.24 -5.87 0.86
N GLY A 12 -7.58 -5.70 -0.42
CA GLY A 12 -6.59 -5.56 -1.48
C GLY A 12 -5.69 -4.35 -1.28
N TRP A 13 -6.28 -3.21 -0.92
CA TRP A 13 -5.54 -1.99 -0.59
C TRP A 13 -4.57 -2.22 0.57
N LEU A 14 -5.04 -2.86 1.65
CA LEU A 14 -4.22 -3.17 2.83
C LEU A 14 -2.99 -4.01 2.46
N VAL A 15 -3.17 -5.05 1.64
CA VAL A 15 -2.06 -5.89 1.17
C VAL A 15 -1.05 -5.09 0.34
N ILE A 16 -1.52 -4.30 -0.62
CA ILE A 16 -0.64 -3.52 -1.52
C ILE A 16 0.16 -2.49 -0.71
N THR A 17 -0.51 -1.71 0.14
CA THR A 17 0.15 -0.68 0.97
C THR A 17 1.07 -1.26 2.03
N GLY A 18 0.70 -2.40 2.62
CA GLY A 18 1.58 -3.15 3.52
C GLY A 18 2.85 -3.63 2.81
N TYR A 19 2.72 -4.13 1.57
CA TYR A 19 3.87 -4.50 0.76
C TYR A 19 4.78 -3.30 0.44
N ILE A 20 4.21 -2.14 0.07
CA ILE A 20 4.94 -0.89 -0.16
C ILE A 20 5.70 -0.45 1.10
N ALA A 21 5.07 -0.54 2.27
CA ALA A 21 5.69 -0.16 3.55
C ALA A 21 6.89 -1.06 3.90
N ILE A 22 6.75 -2.38 3.75
CA ILE A 22 7.80 -3.35 4.09
C ILE A 22 8.93 -3.30 3.05
N ASN A 23 8.59 -3.43 1.77
CA ASN A 23 9.54 -3.54 0.66
C ASN A 23 9.26 -2.51 -0.45
N PRO A 24 9.58 -1.21 -0.23
CA PRO A 24 9.35 -0.17 -1.22
C PRO A 24 10.18 -0.35 -2.50
N VAL A 25 11.34 -1.00 -2.40
CA VAL A 25 12.21 -1.28 -3.55
C VAL A 25 11.58 -2.35 -4.43
N GLY A 26 11.13 -3.47 -3.85
CA GLY A 26 10.47 -4.54 -4.59
C GLY A 26 9.18 -4.06 -5.29
N TYR A 27 8.38 -3.22 -4.62
CA TYR A 27 7.23 -2.58 -5.26
C TYR A 27 7.63 -1.76 -6.49
N TRP A 28 8.65 -0.90 -6.36
CA TRP A 28 9.11 -0.09 -7.48
C TRP A 28 9.69 -0.95 -8.61
N GLU A 29 10.38 -2.04 -8.30
CA GLU A 29 10.91 -2.95 -9.32
C GLU A 29 9.80 -3.64 -10.12
N LEU A 30 8.69 -4.00 -9.48
CA LEU A 30 7.53 -4.63 -10.13
C LEU A 30 6.71 -3.63 -10.94
N PHE A 31 6.45 -2.44 -10.39
CA PHE A 31 5.44 -1.52 -10.96
C PHE A 31 6.00 -0.20 -11.50
N GLY A 32 7.20 0.22 -11.10
CA GLY A 32 7.78 1.52 -11.47
C GLY A 32 8.96 1.43 -12.44
N LYS A 33 9.67 0.30 -12.48
CA LYS A 33 10.88 0.11 -13.28
C LYS A 33 10.66 0.32 -14.78
N TRP A 34 9.50 -0.09 -15.31
CA TRP A 34 9.18 0.03 -16.74
C TRP A 34 9.02 1.49 -17.20
N GLN A 35 8.74 2.42 -16.28
CA GLN A 35 8.57 3.85 -16.58
C GLN A 35 9.82 4.68 -16.32
N ALA A 36 10.85 4.12 -15.67
CA ALA A 36 11.96 4.88 -15.13
C ALA A 36 13.24 4.69 -15.97
N ASN A 37 13.80 5.80 -16.46
CA ASN A 37 15.08 5.81 -17.16
C ASN A 37 16.31 5.73 -16.23
N ARG A 38 16.11 5.89 -14.91
CA ARG A 38 17.17 5.88 -13.89
C ARG A 38 16.69 5.25 -12.58
N TYR A 39 17.62 4.66 -11.84
CA TYR A 39 17.34 4.10 -10.51
C TYR A 39 17.09 5.24 -9.49
N PRO A 40 16.00 5.19 -8.69
CA PRO A 40 15.67 6.24 -7.74
C PRO A 40 16.66 6.36 -6.59
N SER A 41 16.68 7.52 -5.94
CA SER A 41 17.49 7.75 -4.75
C SER A 41 16.93 7.04 -3.51
N LYS A 42 17.75 6.89 -2.47
CA LYS A 42 17.30 6.33 -1.17
C LYS A 42 16.16 7.14 -0.54
N GLN A 43 16.15 8.46 -0.75
CA GLN A 43 15.11 9.36 -0.24
C GLN A 43 13.75 9.08 -0.90
N TYR A 44 13.74 8.75 -2.18
CA TYR A 44 12.51 8.34 -2.88
C TYR A 44 11.90 7.09 -2.26
N PHE A 45 12.70 6.05 -2.02
CA PHE A 45 12.22 4.81 -1.38
C PHE A 45 11.78 5.02 0.06
N PHE A 46 12.45 5.93 0.79
CA PHE A 46 12.00 6.33 2.12
C PHE A 46 10.63 6.99 2.08
N MET A 47 10.41 7.95 1.17
CA MET A 47 9.11 8.57 0.96
C MET A 47 8.05 7.53 0.57
N LEU A 48 8.38 6.63 -0.34
CA LEU A 48 7.46 5.58 -0.77
C LEU A 48 7.02 4.69 0.39
N ARG A 49 7.95 4.31 1.28
CA ARG A 49 7.65 3.59 2.52
C ARG A 49 6.71 4.38 3.43
N VAL A 50 6.97 5.67 3.64
CA VAL A 50 6.11 6.53 4.46
C VAL A 50 4.70 6.60 3.88
N PHE A 51 4.55 6.76 2.57
CA PHE A 51 3.24 6.71 1.90
C PHE A 51 2.58 5.34 2.04
N GLY A 52 3.33 4.24 1.95
CA GLY A 52 2.82 2.90 2.21
C GLY A 52 2.26 2.75 3.63
N ILE A 53 2.96 3.27 4.65
CA ILE A 53 2.50 3.24 6.05
C ILE A 53 1.21 4.05 6.22
N ILE A 54 1.19 5.29 5.71
CA ILE A 54 -0.01 6.14 5.79
C ILE A 54 -1.19 5.49 5.06
N GLY A 55 -0.94 4.95 3.87
CA GLY A 55 -1.92 4.24 3.05
C GLY A 55 -2.41 2.94 3.67
N PHE A 56 -1.63 2.30 4.55
CA PHE A 56 -2.01 1.09 5.29
C PHE A 56 -2.92 1.40 6.48
N LEU A 57 -2.72 2.55 7.16
CA LEU A 57 -3.49 2.89 8.36
C LEU A 57 -4.99 3.05 8.09
N LEU A 58 -5.36 3.65 6.95
CA LEU A 58 -6.77 3.86 6.59
C LEU A 58 -7.58 2.55 6.43
N PRO A 59 -7.19 1.60 5.55
CA PRO A 59 -7.90 0.33 5.42
C PRO A 59 -7.83 -0.49 6.70
N PHE A 60 -6.72 -0.40 7.45
CA PHE A 60 -6.54 -1.13 8.70
C PHE A 60 -7.55 -0.69 9.76
N LEU A 61 -7.70 0.63 9.97
CA LEU A 61 -8.68 1.18 10.90
C LEU A 61 -10.12 0.85 10.50
N TYR A 62 -10.43 0.91 9.20
CA TYR A 62 -11.75 0.50 8.70
C TYR A 62 -12.05 -0.97 9.00
N ILE A 63 -11.13 -1.88 8.66
CA ILE A 63 -11.32 -3.32 8.91
C ILE A 63 -11.45 -3.60 10.40
N ILE A 64 -10.63 -2.94 11.23
CA ILE A 64 -10.73 -3.04 12.68
C ILE A 64 -12.10 -2.59 13.16
N SER A 65 -12.62 -1.46 12.70
CA SER A 65 -13.92 -0.96 13.16
C SER A 65 -15.04 -1.98 12.88
N GLN A 66 -15.01 -2.65 11.73
CA GLN A 66 -15.99 -3.69 11.37
C GLN A 66 -15.91 -4.96 12.23
N ILE A 67 -14.82 -5.18 12.98
CA ILE A 67 -14.70 -6.32 13.90
C ILE A 67 -15.35 -6.00 15.26
N PHE A 68 -15.37 -4.72 15.63
CA PHE A 68 -15.86 -4.24 16.93
C PHE A 68 -17.32 -3.72 16.89
N ASP A 69 -17.86 -3.50 15.69
CA ASP A 69 -19.30 -3.26 15.44
C ASP A 69 -20.08 -4.58 15.37
#